data_AF-A7F224-F1
#
_entry.id   AF-A7F224-F1
#
_cell.length_a   1.000
_cell.length_b   1.000
_cell.length_c   1.000
_cell.angle_alpha   90.00
_cell.angle_beta   90.00
_cell.angle_gamma   90.00
#
_symmetry.space_group_name_H-M   'P 1'
#
loop_
_entity.id
_entity.type
_entity.pdbx_description
1 polymer ?
#
loop_
_entity_poly.entity_id
_entity_poly.type
_entity_poly.pdbx_seq_one_letter_code
_entity_poly.pdbx_strand_id
1 'polypeptide(L)'
;MTVVEAVKSAIGLSGAPSTTATREQMSEARLPIAYRDGCAGLLIPLNRCRQEEYYLPWKCEQERHSYEKCQYEEFKKRVAKMDELREAKVLALHYIALHWLSSTLLYLAS
;
A
#
# COMPACT_ATOMS: atom_id res chain seq x y z
N MET A 1 8.01 30.64 3.15
CA MET A 1 7.69 29.28 3.64
C MET A 1 8.13 29.22 5.09
N THR A 2 7.19 29.18 6.04
CA THR A 2 7.54 29.13 7.46
C THR A 2 8.05 27.73 7.82
N VAL A 3 8.92 27.63 8.82
CA VAL A 3 9.46 26.34 9.30
C VAL A 3 8.34 25.35 9.66
N VAL A 4 7.19 25.87 10.11
CA VAL A 4 5.98 25.10 10.40
C VAL A 4 5.41 24.40 9.16
N GLU A 5 5.39 25.05 8.00
CA GLU A 5 4.92 24.44 6.74
C GLU A 5 5.93 23.41 6.20
N ALA A 6 7.23 23.60 6.42
CA ALA A 6 8.25 22.62 6.07
C ALA A 6 8.14 21.36 6.94
N VAL A 7 7.89 21.52 8.24
CA VAL A 7 7.63 20.41 9.16
C VAL A 7 6.33 19.70 8.79
N LYS A 8 5.24 20.44 8.51
CA LYS A 8 3.99 19.85 7.99
C LYS A 8 4.21 19.01 6.73
N SER A 9 4.99 19.51 5.78
CA SER A 9 5.33 18.78 4.56
C SER A 9 6.17 17.52 4.85
N ALA A 10 7.15 17.62 5.76
CA ALA A 10 8.03 16.51 6.14
C ALA A 10 7.30 15.39 6.92
N ILE A 11 6.25 15.70 7.70
CA ILE A 11 5.38 14.70 8.34
C ILE A 11 4.14 14.35 7.49
N GLY A 12 4.10 14.74 6.20
CA GLY A 12 3.03 14.35 5.27
C GLY A 12 1.66 14.98 5.54
N LEU A 13 1.64 16.08 6.29
CA LEU A 13 0.46 16.82 6.73
C LEU A 13 0.27 18.11 5.90
N SER A 14 0.51 18.04 4.59
CA SER A 14 0.22 19.13 3.66
C SER A 14 -1.24 19.04 3.22
N GLY A 15 -1.97 20.16 3.25
CA GLY A 15 -3.40 20.27 2.91
C GLY A 15 -3.75 20.06 1.42
N ALA A 16 -2.88 19.37 0.67
CA ALA A 16 -3.24 18.79 -0.62
C ALA A 16 -4.15 17.57 -0.38
N PRO A 17 -4.93 17.10 -1.37
CA PRO A 17 -5.54 15.77 -1.31
C PRO A 17 -4.41 14.72 -1.25
N SER A 18 -3.98 14.43 -0.02
CA SER A 18 -3.06 13.36 0.27
C SER A 18 -3.80 12.05 -0.01
N THR A 19 -3.19 11.16 -0.79
CA THR A 19 -3.76 9.83 -1.04
C THR A 19 -3.91 9.04 0.26
N THR A 20 -3.13 9.41 1.28
CA THR A 20 -3.12 8.79 2.62
C THR A 20 -3.92 9.63 3.61
N ALA A 21 -4.92 9.02 4.25
CA ALA A 21 -5.63 9.60 5.38
C ALA A 21 -4.94 9.24 6.71
N THR A 22 -5.11 10.07 7.74
CA THR A 22 -4.66 9.71 9.10
C THR A 22 -5.53 8.57 9.67
N ARG A 23 -5.04 7.90 10.71
CA ARG A 23 -5.77 6.79 11.34
C ARG A 23 -7.09 7.26 11.95
N GLU A 24 -7.10 8.44 12.53
CA GLU A 24 -8.26 9.09 13.12
C GLU A 24 -9.31 9.39 12.05
N GLN A 25 -8.89 9.98 10.91
CA GLN A 25 -9.77 10.26 9.77
C GLN A 25 -10.41 8.99 9.20
N MET A 26 -9.64 7.90 9.04
CA MET A 26 -10.19 6.62 8.56
C MET A 26 -11.17 5.98 9.56
N SER A 27 -10.95 6.19 10.85
CA SER A 27 -11.86 5.70 11.91
C SER A 27 -13.15 6.51 11.94
N GLU A 28 -13.07 7.83 11.85
CA GLU A 28 -14.21 8.74 11.80
C GLU A 28 -15.09 8.49 10.56
N ALA A 29 -14.45 8.26 9.41
CA ALA A 29 -15.13 7.88 8.16
C ALA A 29 -15.65 6.43 8.16
N ARG A 30 -15.47 5.68 9.26
CA ARG A 30 -15.93 4.29 9.43
C ARG A 30 -15.49 3.36 8.30
N LEU A 31 -14.27 3.53 7.79
CA LEU A 31 -13.75 2.67 6.73
C LEU A 31 -13.54 1.23 7.24
N PRO A 32 -14.00 0.19 6.51
CA PRO A 32 -13.66 -1.20 6.82
C PRO A 32 -12.14 -1.42 6.75
N ILE A 33 -11.63 -2.37 7.54
CA ILE A 33 -10.19 -2.61 7.68
C ILE A 33 -9.48 -2.87 6.34
N ALA A 34 -10.17 -3.53 5.40
CA ALA A 34 -9.63 -3.87 4.08
C ALA A 34 -9.33 -2.63 3.21
N TYR A 35 -9.96 -1.49 3.49
CA TYR A 35 -9.82 -0.25 2.71
C TYR A 35 -9.02 0.84 3.45
N ARG A 36 -8.34 0.48 4.54
CA ARG A 36 -7.44 1.37 5.28
C ARG A 36 -6.02 1.30 4.71
N ASP A 37 -5.91 1.43 3.40
CA ASP A 37 -4.67 1.36 2.64
C ASP A 37 -4.10 2.76 2.35
N GLY A 38 -2.99 2.81 1.61
CA GLY A 38 -2.35 4.07 1.21
C GLY A 38 -3.20 4.96 0.29
N CYS A 39 -4.38 4.51 -0.12
CA CYS A 39 -5.33 5.22 -0.97
C CYS A 39 -6.59 5.70 -0.21
N ALA A 40 -6.68 5.44 1.10
CA ALA A 40 -7.84 5.76 1.92
C ALA A 40 -8.23 7.25 1.89
N GLY A 41 -7.26 8.15 1.69
CA GLY A 41 -7.50 9.60 1.56
C GLY A 41 -8.35 9.97 0.34
N LEU A 42 -8.32 9.16 -0.73
CA LEU A 42 -9.18 9.32 -1.91
C LEU A 42 -10.54 8.61 -1.73
N LEU A 43 -10.61 7.58 -0.88
CA LEU A 43 -11.83 6.84 -0.65
C LEU A 43 -12.85 7.60 0.22
N ILE A 44 -12.37 8.36 1.20
CA ILE A 44 -13.23 9.19 2.07
C ILE A 44 -14.07 10.19 1.25
N PRO A 45 -13.49 11.05 0.37
CA PRO A 45 -14.27 11.98 -0.44
C PRO A 45 -15.15 11.25 -1.47
N LEU A 46 -14.70 10.13 -2.04
CA LEU A 46 -15.52 9.31 -2.93
C LEU A 46 -16.78 8.77 -2.22
N ASN A 47 -16.64 8.27 -1.00
CA ASN A 47 -17.78 7.76 -0.22
C ASN A 47 -18.73 8.88 0.19
N ARG A 48 -18.23 10.07 0.49
CA ARG A 48 -19.07 11.25 0.73
C ARG A 48 -19.89 11.59 -0.53
N CYS A 49 -19.23 11.73 -1.69
CA CYS A 49 -19.92 12.02 -2.95
C CYS A 49 -20.97 10.96 -3.29
N ARG A 50 -20.66 9.68 -3.10
CA ARG A 50 -21.63 8.57 -3.31
C ARG A 50 -22.87 8.70 -2.43
N GLN A 51 -22.72 9.09 -1.16
CA GLN A 51 -23.86 9.27 -0.26
C GLN A 51 -24.70 10.49 -0.66
N GLU A 52 -24.05 11.62 -0.98
CA GLU A 52 -24.71 12.86 -1.39
C GLU A 52 -25.50 12.70 -2.71
N GLU A 53 -24.94 11.93 -3.65
CA GLU A 53 -25.52 11.71 -4.98
C GLU A 53 -26.27 10.37 -5.08
N TYR A 54 -26.68 9.78 -3.94
CA TYR A 54 -27.45 8.52 -3.89
C TYR A 54 -26.88 7.38 -4.76
N TYR A 55 -25.56 7.28 -4.85
CA TYR A 55 -24.82 6.25 -5.58
C TYR A 55 -25.13 6.19 -7.09
N LEU A 56 -25.49 7.33 -7.70
CA LEU A 56 -25.73 7.40 -9.13
C LEU A 56 -24.45 7.06 -9.93
N PRO A 57 -24.49 6.11 -10.89
CA PRO A 57 -23.29 5.59 -11.58
C PRO A 57 -22.47 6.60 -12.38
N TRP A 58 -23.12 7.65 -12.88
CA TRP A 58 -22.55 8.74 -13.69
C TRP A 58 -22.12 9.96 -12.86
N LYS A 59 -22.26 9.88 -11.53
CA LYS A 59 -21.79 10.89 -10.57
C LYS A 59 -20.51 10.40 -9.91
N CYS A 60 -19.68 11.34 -9.44
CA CYS A 60 -18.43 11.05 -8.74
C CYS A 60 -17.39 10.27 -9.58
N GLU A 61 -17.43 10.38 -10.91
CA GLU A 61 -16.55 9.62 -11.80
C GLU A 61 -15.07 9.98 -11.61
N GLN A 62 -14.79 11.27 -11.38
CA GLN A 62 -13.43 11.75 -11.21
C GLN A 62 -12.80 11.21 -9.91
N GLU A 63 -13.54 11.24 -8.82
CA GLU A 63 -13.15 10.69 -7.53
C GLU A 63 -12.98 9.17 -7.62
N ARG A 64 -13.89 8.48 -8.32
CA ARG A 64 -13.81 7.04 -8.56
C ARG A 64 -12.55 6.68 -9.31
N HIS A 65 -12.30 7.32 -10.45
CA HIS A 65 -11.13 7.03 -11.28
C HIS A 65 -9.81 7.39 -10.60
N SER A 66 -9.80 8.46 -9.79
CA SER A 66 -8.64 8.82 -8.98
C SER A 66 -8.32 7.73 -7.94
N TYR A 67 -9.35 7.24 -7.24
CA TYR A 67 -9.19 6.14 -6.27
C TYR A 67 -8.75 4.82 -6.94
N GLU A 68 -9.37 4.44 -8.05
CA GLU A 68 -9.04 3.22 -8.80
C GLU A 68 -7.61 3.26 -9.35
N LYS A 69 -7.17 4.41 -9.86
CA LYS A 69 -5.79 4.60 -10.32
C LYS A 69 -4.79 4.41 -9.17
N CYS A 70 -5.06 5.00 -8.00
CA CYS A 70 -4.22 4.81 -6.82
C CYS A 70 -4.12 3.32 -6.45
N GLN A 71 -5.26 2.61 -6.43
CA GLN A 71 -5.29 1.19 -6.11
C GLN A 71 -4.51 0.33 -7.11
N TYR A 72 -4.58 0.67 -8.39
CA TYR A 72 -3.81 0.00 -9.42
C TYR A 72 -2.30 0.23 -9.24
N GLU A 73 -1.89 1.45 -8.90
CA GLU A 73 -0.48 1.76 -8.63
C GLU A 73 0.03 1.03 -7.37
N GLU A 74 -0.75 0.99 -6.29
CA GLU A 74 -0.46 0.20 -5.10
C GLU A 74 -0.37 -1.30 -5.38
N PHE A 75 -1.27 -1.83 -6.22
CA PHE A 75 -1.22 -3.22 -6.66
C PHE A 75 0.09 -3.54 -7.39
N LYS A 76 0.53 -2.68 -8.33
CA LYS A 76 1.80 -2.87 -9.04
C LYS A 76 3.00 -2.89 -8.09
N LYS A 77 3.01 -2.04 -7.06
CA LYS A 77 4.05 -2.07 -6.01
C LYS A 77 4.07 -3.40 -5.27
N ARG A 78 2.89 -3.93 -4.91
CA ARG A 78 2.77 -5.24 -4.23
C ARG A 78 3.21 -6.40 -5.13
N VAL A 79 2.93 -6.34 -6.44
CA VAL A 79 3.41 -7.34 -7.41
C VAL A 79 4.95 -7.31 -7.49
N ALA A 80 5.54 -6.13 -7.66
CA ALA A 80 7.00 -5.99 -7.67
C ALA A 80 7.63 -6.53 -6.38
N LYS A 81 7.03 -6.25 -5.22
CA LYS A 81 7.51 -6.78 -3.94
C LYS A 81 7.40 -8.30 -3.85
N MET A 82 6.32 -8.87 -4.38
CA MET A 82 6.14 -10.32 -4.43
C MET A 82 7.19 -10.99 -5.32
N ASP A 83 7.58 -10.37 -6.42
CA ASP A 83 8.61 -10.90 -7.30
C ASP A 83 9.99 -10.87 -6.64
N GLU A 84 10.35 -9.76 -5.96
CA GLU A 84 11.57 -9.69 -5.12
C GLU A 84 11.62 -10.81 -4.07
N LEU A 85 10.49 -11.06 -3.38
CA LEU A 85 10.40 -12.11 -2.36
C LEU A 85 10.51 -13.52 -2.94
N ARG A 86 10.00 -13.75 -4.16
CA ARG A 86 10.13 -15.04 -4.85
C ARG A 86 11.57 -15.31 -5.22
N GLU A 87 12.30 -14.32 -5.75
CA GLU A 87 13.73 -14.44 -6.06
C GLU A 87 14.54 -14.72 -4.79
N ALA A 88 14.31 -13.94 -3.74
CA ALA A 88 14.96 -14.16 -2.44
C ALA A 88 14.67 -15.57 -1.88
N LYS A 89 13.44 -16.08 -2.06
CA LYS A 89 13.09 -17.45 -1.65
C LYS A 89 13.86 -18.50 -2.44
N VAL A 90 14.03 -18.33 -3.75
CA VAL A 90 14.83 -19.26 -4.58
C VAL A 90 16.28 -19.26 -4.12
N LEU A 91 16.86 -18.08 -3.89
CA LEU A 91 18.23 -17.96 -3.36
C LEU A 91 18.38 -18.60 -1.98
N ALA A 92 17.42 -18.39 -1.08
CA ALA A 92 17.42 -18.99 0.25
C ALA A 92 17.31 -20.53 0.18
N LEU A 93 16.44 -21.07 -0.68
CA LEU A 93 16.32 -22.51 -0.88
C LEU A 93 17.60 -23.10 -1.47
N HIS A 94 18.22 -22.42 -2.44
CA HIS A 94 19.49 -22.85 -3.01
C HIS A 94 20.59 -22.85 -1.93
N TYR A 95 20.71 -21.78 -1.15
CA TYR A 95 21.66 -21.69 -0.05
C TYR A 95 21.47 -22.82 0.97
N ILE A 96 20.23 -23.09 1.37
CA ILE A 96 19.91 -24.20 2.27
C ILE A 96 20.37 -25.54 1.65
N ALA A 97 20.04 -25.81 0.38
CA ALA A 97 20.45 -27.05 -0.29
C ALA A 97 21.97 -27.22 -0.33
N LEU A 98 22.72 -26.17 -0.66
CA LEU A 98 24.19 -26.17 -0.64
C LEU A 98 24.75 -26.47 0.74
N HIS A 99 24.17 -25.88 1.79
CA HIS A 99 24.57 -26.12 3.17
C HIS A 99 24.34 -27.57 3.62
N TRP A 100 23.22 -28.18 3.21
CA TRP A 100 22.95 -29.60 3.48
C TRP A 100 23.92 -30.53 2.73
N LEU A 101 24.22 -30.23 1.46
CA LEU A 101 25.18 -30.99 0.66
C LEU A 101 26.59 -30.95 1.26
N SER A 102 27.08 -29.77 1.65
CA SER A 102 28.41 -29.65 2.26
C SER A 102 28.48 -30.39 3.60
N SER A 103 27.47 -30.26 4.45
CA SER A 103 27.39 -30.97 5.73
C SER A 103 27.37 -32.49 5.56
N THR A 104 26.65 -32.99 4.54
CA THR A 104 26.59 -34.43 4.22
C THR A 104 27.95 -34.94 3.71
N LEU A 105 28.64 -34.16 2.87
CA LEU A 105 29.99 -34.49 2.39
C LEU A 105 31.01 -34.56 3.53
N LEU A 106 30.95 -33.61 4.47
CA LEU A 106 31.78 -33.62 5.69
C LEU A 106 31.53 -34.86 6.55
N TYR A 107 30.27 -35.28 6.70
CA TYR A 107 29.92 -36.49 7.46
C TYR A 107 30.43 -37.76 6.78
N LEU A 108 30.35 -37.87 5.46
CA LEU A 108 30.84 -39.03 4.70
C LEU A 108 32.37 -39.10 4.62
N ALA A 109 33.08 -37.99 4.84
CA ALA A 109 34.55 -37.94 4.84
C ALA A 109 35.16 -38.23 6.23
N SER A 110 34.34 -38.45 7.25
CA SER A 110 34.74 -38.81 8.63
C SER A 110 34.53 -40.30 8.88
#